data_AF-A0A7J9TCV9-F1
#
_entry.id   AF-A0A7J9TCV9-F1
#
_cell.length_a   1.000
_cell.length_b   1.000
_cell.length_c   1.000
_cell.angle_alpha   90.00
_cell.angle_beta   90.00
_cell.angle_gamma   90.00
#
_symmetry.space_group_name_H-M   'P 1'
#
loop_
_entity.id
_entity.type
_entity.pdbx_description
1 polymer ?
#
loop_
_entity_poly.entity_id
_entity_poly.type
_entity_poly.pdbx_seq_one_letter_code
_entity_poly.pdbx_strand_id
1 'polypeptide(L)' 'MFLDEGFGKLDSETLDAALNALESLRLSGRTIAVIRHIYHLTRHIPVRIDVKRTGVGTSTIHVKG' A
#
# COMPACT_ATOMS: atom_id res chain seq x y z
N MET A 1 -2.05 7.59 -9.59
CA MET A 1 -2.85 6.38 -9.90
C MET A 1 -3.21 5.69 -8.59
N PHE A 2 -4.47 5.29 -8.40
CA PHE A 2 -4.94 4.59 -7.20
C PHE A 2 -5.23 3.13 -7.54
N LEU A 3 -4.72 2.20 -6.75
CA LEU A 3 -4.93 0.75 -6.92
C LEU A 3 -5.60 0.19 -5.67
N ASP A 4 -6.74 -0.49 -5.85
CA ASP A 4 -7.57 -0.99 -4.76
C ASP A 4 -7.64 -2.53 -4.71
N GLU A 5 -7.97 -3.07 -3.53
CA GLU A 5 -8.28 -4.45 -3.04
C GLU A 5 -7.72 -5.75 -3.69
N GLY A 6 -7.31 -5.78 -4.97
CA GLY A 6 -6.78 -6.96 -5.66
C GLY A 6 -5.44 -7.56 -5.18
N PHE A 7 -4.48 -6.78 -4.67
CA PHE A 7 -3.19 -7.32 -4.18
C PHE A 7 -3.32 -8.15 -2.89
N GLY A 8 -4.46 -8.09 -2.20
CA GLY A 8 -4.69 -8.92 -1.03
C GLY A 8 -4.98 -10.39 -1.35
N LYS A 9 -5.33 -10.69 -2.60
CA LYS A 9 -5.60 -12.06 -3.10
C LYS A 9 -4.40 -12.67 -3.81
N LEU A 10 -3.31 -11.92 -3.95
CA LEU A 10 -2.09 -12.39 -4.59
C LEU A 10 -1.26 -13.19 -3.59
N ASP A 11 -0.64 -14.27 -4.05
CA ASP A 11 0.48 -14.88 -3.36
C ASP A 11 1.66 -13.89 -3.23
N SER A 12 2.62 -14.22 -2.38
CA SER A 12 3.78 -13.36 -2.09
C SER A 12 4.62 -13.06 -3.33
N GLU A 13 4.76 -14.01 -4.25
CA GLU A 13 5.58 -13.85 -5.45
C GLU A 13 4.95 -12.86 -6.44
N THR A 14 3.64 -12.99 -6.65
CA THR A 14 2.88 -12.09 -7.52
C THR A 14 2.77 -10.70 -6.91
N LEU A 15 2.71 -10.61 -5.58
CA LEU A 15 2.75 -9.34 -4.85
C LEU A 15 4.07 -8.60 -5.05
N ASP A 16 5.20 -9.30 -4.95
CA ASP A 16 6.54 -8.73 -5.15
C ASP A 16 6.72 -8.27 -6.60
N ALA A 17 6.26 -9.06 -7.58
CA ALA A 17 6.27 -8.66 -8.99
C ALA A 17 5.44 -7.39 -9.23
N ALA A 18 4.25 -7.30 -8.63
CA ALA A 18 3.41 -6.10 -8.71
C ALA A 18 4.10 -4.89 -8.06
N LEU A 19 4.75 -5.06 -6.91
CA LEU A 19 5.49 -3.99 -6.24
C LEU A 19 6.65 -3.47 -7.10
N ASN A 20 7.42 -4.36 -7.71
CA ASN A 20 8.53 -3.99 -8.60
C ASN A 20 8.05 -3.20 -9.83
N ALA A 21 6.90 -3.57 -10.40
CA ALA A 21 6.28 -2.82 -11.49
C ALA A 21 5.83 -1.41 -11.03
N LEU A 22 5.27 -1.29 -9.83
CA LEU A 22 4.87 0.00 -9.26
C LEU A 22 6.08 0.89 -8.96
N GLU A 23 7.18 0.33 -8.48
CA GLU A 23 8.41 1.09 -8.26
C GLU A 23 8.97 1.63 -9.57
N SER A 24 8.95 0.83 -10.64
CA SER A 24 9.35 1.27 -11.97
C SER A 24 8.50 2.44 -12.48
N LEU A 25 7.19 2.42 -12.22
CA LEU A 25 6.28 3.51 -12.55
C LEU A 25 6.51 4.76 -11.67
N ARG A 26 6.90 4.60 -10.40
CA ARG A 26 7.30 5.72 -9.53
C ARG A 26 8.51 6.46 -10.08
N LEU A 27 9.51 5.73 -10.59
CA LEU A 27 10.72 6.30 -11.20
C LEU A 27 10.41 7.16 -12.44
N SER A 28 9.27 6.93 -13.10
CA SER A 28 8.80 7.79 -14.20
C SER A 28 8.20 9.15 -13.77
N GLY A 29 8.26 9.48 -12.47
CA GLY A 29 7.74 10.74 -11.91
C GLY A 29 6.25 10.72 -11.60
N ARG A 30 5.61 9.55 -11.61
CA ARG A 30 4.19 9.39 -11.29
C ARG A 30 3.98 9.05 -9.82
N THR A 31 3.15 9.83 -9.14
CA THR A 31 2.69 9.51 -7.79
C THR A 31 1.71 8.35 -7.81
N ILE A 32 2.02 7.30 -7.06
CA ILE A 32 1.25 6.07 -6.95
C ILE A 32 0.85 5.88 -5.49
N ALA A 33 -0.45 5.69 -5.27
CA ALA A 33 -1.01 5.38 -3.96
C ALA A 33 -1.69 4.01 -4.02
N VAL A 34 -1.44 3.18 -3.03
CA VAL A 34 -1.94 1.81 -2.97
C VAL A 34 -2.72 1.63 -1.68
N ILE A 35 -3.97 1.15 -1.78
CA ILE A 35 -4.83 0.88 -0.63
C ILE A 35 -4.87 -0.63 -0.40
N ARG A 36 -4.49 -1.09 0.81
CA ARG A 36 -4.47 -2.51 1.18
C ARG A 36 -4.91 -2.75 2.62
N HIS A 37 -5.52 -3.91 2.82
CA HIS A 37 -5.91 -4.46 4.14
C HIS A 37 -4.82 -5.38 4.73
N ILE A 38 -3.77 -5.74 3.98
CA ILE A 38 -2.80 -6.79 4.37
C ILE A 38 -1.39 -6.21 4.61
N TYR A 39 -0.72 -6.71 5.66
CA TYR A 39 0.52 -6.20 6.26
C TYR A 39 1.81 -6.51 5.47
N HIS A 40 1.74 -7.34 4.43
CA HIS A 40 2.94 -7.85 3.75
C HIS A 40 3.63 -6.82 2.83
N LEU A 41 2.95 -5.74 2.45
CA LEU A 41 3.49 -4.69 1.57
C LEU A 41 4.47 -3.72 2.26
N THR A 42 4.66 -3.86 3.57
CA THR A 42 5.17 -2.78 4.42
C THR A 42 6.66 -2.50 4.26
N ARG A 43 7.45 -3.42 3.70
CA ARG A 43 8.93 -3.27 3.63
C ARG A 43 9.43 -2.44 2.45
N HIS A 44 8.63 -2.26 1.40
CA HIS A 44 9.08 -1.66 0.14
C HIS A 44 8.55 -0.24 -0.11
N ILE A 45 7.65 0.26 0.75
CA ILE A 45 7.07 1.60 0.61
C ILE A 45 7.55 2.47 1.78
N PRO A 46 8.40 3.47 1.54
CA PRO A 46 9.01 4.27 2.61
C PRO A 46 7.98 5.14 3.34
N VAL A 47 6.97 5.65 2.63
CA VAL A 47 5.91 6.51 3.19
C VAL A 47 4.58 5.77 3.18
N ARG A 48 3.96 5.62 4.35
CA ARG A 48 2.67 4.93 4.56
C ARG A 48 1.74 5.74 5.45
N ILE A 49 0.44 5.65 5.17
CA ILE A 49 -0.60 6.18 6.05
C ILE A 49 -1.29 4.99 6.72
N ASP A 50 -1.09 4.84 8.03
CA ASP A 50 -1.72 3.81 8.85
C ASP A 50 -3.09 4.28 9.30
N VAL A 51 -4.15 3.59 8.87
CA VAL A 51 -5.52 3.84 9.33
C VAL A 51 -5.86 2.84 10.44
N LYS A 52 -6.17 3.31 11.65
CA LYS A 52 -6.57 2.48 12.79
C LYS A 52 -7.98 2.81 13.23
N ARG A 53 -8.86 1.80 13.26
CA ARG A 53 -10.22 1.90 13.80
C ARG A 53 -10.15 2.12 15.32
N THR A 54 -10.94 3.06 15.84
CA THR A 54 -10.96 3.41 17.28
C THR A 54 -12.07 2.70 18.06
N GLY A 55 -12.95 1.96 17.38
CA GLY A 55 -14.07 1.23 17.99
C GLY A 55 -15.32 2.08 18.26
N VAL A 56 -15.23 3.41 18.16
CA VAL A 56 -16.37 4.35 18.39
C VAL A 56 -16.95 4.91 17.09
N GLY A 57 -16.87 4.15 16.00
CA GLY A 57 -17.32 4.58 14.67
C GLY A 57 -16.38 5.57 13.97
N THR A 58 -15.23 5.91 14.57
CA THR A 58 -14.21 6.76 13.96
C THR A 58 -12.93 5.98 13.64
N SER A 59 -12.05 6.58 12.86
CA SER A 59 -10.71 6.06 12.56
C SER A 59 -9.68 7.15 12.77
N THR A 60 -8.47 6.75 13.16
CA THR A 60 -7.31 7.63 13.28
C THR A 60 -6.32 7.31 12.17
N ILE A 61 -5.61 8.34 11.71
CA ILE A 61 -4.55 8.22 10.71
C ILE A 61 -3.19 8.51 11.36
N HIS A 62 -2.17 7.74 11.00
CA HIS A 62 -0.78 8.01 11.36
C HIS A 62 0.07 7.95 10.09
N VAL A 63 0.75 9.04 9.76
CA VAL A 63 1.71 9.07 8.67
C VAL A 63 3.04 8.53 9.19
N LYS A 64 3.57 7.51 8.52
CA LYS A 64 4.90 6.95 8.72
C LYS A 64 5.71 7.24 7.45
N GLY A 65 6.91 7.76 7.58
CA GLY A 65 7.77 8.15 6.46
C GLY A 65 9.23 8.10 6.87
#